data_AF-A0A6M4J8J7-F1
#
_entry.id   AF-A0A6M4J8J7-F1
#
_cell.length_a   1.000
_cell.length_b   1.000
_cell.length_c   1.000
_cell.angle_alpha   90.00
_cell.angle_beta   90.00
_cell.angle_gamma   90.00
#
_symmetry.space_group_name_H-M   'P 1'
#
loop_
_entity.id
_entity.type
_entity.pdbx_description
1 polymer ?
#
loop_
_entity_poly.entity_id
_entity_poly.type
_entity_poly.pdbx_seq_one_letter_code
_entity_poly.pdbx_strand_id
1 'polypeptide(L)'
;MEKNKFVKYKHHVRPYFWTVTISSILTVLLVMGWSQKFIPFKVDIKVGHLDFWSLMYLSFTIFFGLIGIYSLSVILVINSFVYKLERMKELWQEKDREALKKRINRQAIILDMFALNKSLSYNLYQTSKIE
;
A
#
# COMPACT_ATOMS: atom_id res chain seq x y z
N MET A 1 -4.89 4.27 -30.56
CA MET A 1 -5.19 3.33 -29.45
C MET A 1 -4.79 4.01 -28.16
N GLU A 2 -5.75 4.45 -27.35
CA GLU A 2 -5.47 4.92 -25.99
C GLU A 2 -4.75 3.79 -25.24
N LYS A 3 -3.44 3.95 -25.01
CA LYS A 3 -2.71 3.04 -24.15
C LYS A 3 -3.39 3.10 -22.78
N ASN A 4 -3.87 1.94 -22.32
CA ASN A 4 -4.63 1.79 -21.09
C ASN A 4 -3.99 2.62 -19.96
N LYS A 5 -4.68 3.67 -19.50
CA LYS A 5 -4.17 4.72 -18.60
C LYS A 5 -3.48 4.13 -17.35
N PHE A 6 -3.93 2.96 -16.90
CA PHE A 6 -3.37 2.23 -15.75
C PHE A 6 -2.02 1.55 -15.99
N VAL A 7 -1.70 1.14 -17.23
CA VAL A 7 -0.41 0.52 -17.54
C VAL A 7 0.73 1.50 -17.34
N LYS A 8 0.47 2.79 -17.58
CA LYS A 8 1.42 3.90 -17.44
C LYS A 8 2.00 4.01 -16.02
N TYR A 9 1.15 3.87 -15.01
CA TYR A 9 1.52 4.05 -13.60
C TYR A 9 1.84 2.75 -12.87
N LYS A 10 1.77 1.60 -13.57
CA LYS A 10 1.98 0.26 -12.98
C LYS A 10 3.28 0.13 -12.20
N HIS A 11 4.35 0.79 -12.66
CA HIS A 11 5.66 0.71 -12.03
C HIS A 11 5.72 1.33 -10.63
N HIS A 12 4.91 2.36 -10.35
CA HIS A 12 4.81 2.96 -9.01
C HIS A 12 4.00 2.11 -8.03
N VAL A 13 3.01 1.37 -8.54
CA VAL A 13 2.10 0.53 -7.73
C VAL A 13 2.73 -0.85 -7.43
N ARG A 14 3.56 -1.36 -8.35
CA ARG A 14 4.26 -2.66 -8.24
C ARG A 14 4.91 -2.95 -6.88
N PRO A 15 5.76 -2.08 -6.31
CA PRO A 15 6.42 -2.39 -5.04
C PRO A 15 5.40 -2.63 -3.91
N TYR A 16 4.39 -1.78 -3.80
CA TYR A 16 3.33 -1.93 -2.79
C TYR A 16 2.50 -3.19 -3.02
N PHE A 17 2.21 -3.54 -4.28
CA PHE A 17 1.51 -4.78 -4.61
C PHE A 17 2.29 -6.02 -4.17
N TRP A 18 3.59 -6.06 -4.42
CA TRP A 18 4.45 -7.15 -3.94
C TRP A 18 4.49 -7.20 -2.41
N THR A 19 4.57 -6.06 -1.73
CA THR A 19 4.52 -6.01 -0.27
C THR A 19 3.21 -6.58 0.29
N VAL A 20 2.05 -6.22 -0.27
CA VAL A 20 0.75 -6.81 0.12
C VAL A 20 0.74 -8.32 -0.09
N THR A 21 1.23 -8.77 -1.25
CA THR A 21 1.21 -10.19 -1.62
C THR A 21 2.09 -11.01 -0.68
N ILE A 22 3.33 -10.57 -0.45
CA ILE A 22 4.29 -11.26 0.43
C ILE A 22 3.77 -11.26 1.88
N SER A 23 3.29 -10.11 2.37
CA SER A 23 2.67 -10.01 3.70
C SER A 23 1.52 -11.00 3.86
N SER A 24 0.61 -11.07 2.88
CA SER A 24 -0.54 -11.97 2.92
C SER A 24 -0.13 -13.44 2.95
N ILE A 25 0.85 -13.84 2.14
CA ILE A 25 1.40 -15.20 2.13
C ILE A 25 2.00 -15.54 3.50
N LEU A 26 2.81 -14.65 4.07
CA LEU A 26 3.43 -14.85 5.38
C LEU A 26 2.40 -14.94 6.50
N THR A 27 1.38 -14.07 6.49
CA THR A 27 0.26 -14.13 7.44
C THR A 27 -0.44 -15.48 7.37
N VAL A 28 -0.75 -15.98 6.17
CA VAL A 28 -1.39 -17.29 5.99
C VAL A 28 -0.50 -18.42 6.54
N LEU A 29 0.81 -18.41 6.21
CA LEU A 29 1.76 -19.42 6.71
C LEU A 29 1.86 -19.41 8.24
N LEU A 30 1.88 -18.22 8.85
CA LEU A 30 1.92 -18.07 10.31
C LEU A 30 0.64 -18.59 10.97
N VAL A 31 -0.53 -18.24 10.42
CA VAL A 31 -1.82 -18.72 10.92
C VAL A 31 -1.94 -20.24 10.76
N MET A 32 -1.48 -20.79 9.64
CA MET A 32 -1.42 -22.24 9.43
C MET A 32 -0.52 -22.92 10.46
N GLY A 33 0.71 -22.42 10.66
CA GLY A 33 1.63 -22.94 11.67
C GLY A 33 1.05 -22.87 13.09
N TRP A 34 0.36 -21.77 13.40
CA TRP A 34 -0.33 -21.61 14.68
C TRP A 34 -1.48 -22.61 14.84
N SER A 35 -2.32 -22.79 13.81
CA SER A 35 -3.44 -23.74 13.85
C SER A 35 -3.00 -25.19 14.03
N GLN A 36 -1.84 -25.56 13.49
CA GLN A 36 -1.24 -26.89 13.62
C GLN A 36 -0.42 -27.05 14.90
N LYS A 37 -0.38 -26.03 15.78
CA LYS A 37 0.45 -26.00 16.99
C LYS A 37 1.92 -26.31 16.70
N PHE A 38 2.42 -25.86 15.55
CA PHE A 38 3.81 -26.09 15.16
C PHE A 38 4.75 -25.30 16.09
N ILE A 39 5.69 -26.00 16.72
CA ILE A 39 6.70 -25.43 17.61
C ILE A 39 8.05 -25.60 16.92
N PRO A 40 8.60 -24.56 16.27
CA PRO A 40 9.83 -24.69 15.50
C PRO A 40 11.05 -25.00 16.36
N PHE A 41 11.08 -24.52 17.61
CA PHE A 41 12.16 -24.81 18.56
C PHE A 41 11.57 -25.06 19.96
N LYS A 42 12.09 -26.07 20.66
CA LYS A 42 11.77 -26.26 22.08
C LYS A 42 12.41 -25.14 22.88
N VAL A 43 11.61 -24.38 23.61
CA VAL A 43 12.08 -23.34 24.51
C VAL A 43 11.58 -23.70 25.91
N ASP A 44 12.50 -24.05 26.81
CA ASP A 44 12.19 -24.40 28.21
C ASP A 44 11.91 -23.12 29.02
N ILE A 45 10.78 -22.47 28.74
CA ILE A 45 10.32 -21.31 29.51
C ILE A 45 9.19 -21.79 30.44
N LYS A 46 9.53 -21.96 31.72
CA LYS A 46 8.56 -22.16 32.81
C LYS A 46 7.93 -20.82 33.21
N VAL A 47 7.08 -20.24 32.36
CA VAL A 47 6.30 -19.05 32.71
C VAL A 47 4.84 -19.26 32.29
N GLY A 48 3.93 -19.03 33.22
CA GLY A 48 2.54 -19.51 33.19
C GLY A 48 1.66 -19.00 32.04
N HIS A 49 0.73 -19.88 31.68
CA HIS A 49 -0.56 -19.70 30.98
C HIS A 49 -0.61 -19.14 29.55
N LEU A 50 0.45 -18.55 28.99
CA LEU A 50 0.51 -18.22 27.57
C LEU A 50 1.75 -18.85 26.94
N ASP A 51 1.53 -19.85 26.08
CA ASP A 51 2.59 -20.46 25.28
C ASP A 51 3.32 -19.35 24.51
N PHE A 52 4.61 -19.17 24.81
CA PHE A 52 5.50 -18.18 24.18
C PHE A 52 5.34 -18.14 22.65
N TRP A 53 5.20 -19.31 22.02
CA TRP A 53 4.99 -19.45 20.58
C TRP A 53 3.66 -18.87 20.10
N SER A 54 2.57 -19.01 20.86
CA SER A 54 1.29 -18.40 20.53
C SER A 54 1.38 -16.86 20.54
N LEU A 55 2.11 -16.29 21.50
CA LEU A 55 2.37 -14.84 21.53
C LEU A 55 3.21 -14.37 20.33
N MET A 56 4.20 -15.16 19.94
CA MET A 56 5.03 -14.90 18.76
C MET A 56 4.20 -14.95 17.47
N TYR A 57 3.40 -16.00 17.28
CA TYR A 57 2.50 -16.11 16.13
C TYR A 57 1.52 -14.93 16.06
N LEU A 58 0.90 -14.56 17.19
CA LEU A 58 0.00 -13.41 17.25
C LEU A 58 0.72 -12.12 16.86
N SER A 59 1.89 -11.85 17.44
CA SER A 59 2.69 -10.64 17.18
C SER A 59 3.07 -10.53 15.70
N PHE A 60 3.59 -11.60 15.09
CA PHE A 60 3.95 -11.58 13.68
C PHE A 60 2.73 -11.48 12.76
N THR A 61 1.63 -12.16 13.08
CA THR A 61 0.38 -12.08 12.30
C THR A 61 -0.14 -10.65 12.27
N ILE A 62 -0.17 -9.97 13.43
CA ILE A 62 -0.55 -8.55 13.53
C ILE A 62 0.42 -7.68 12.73
N PHE A 63 1.73 -7.88 12.89
CA PHE A 63 2.74 -7.09 12.21
C PHE A 63 2.63 -7.19 10.68
N PHE A 64 2.55 -8.40 10.13
CA PHE A 64 2.37 -8.58 8.69
C PHE A 64 1.02 -8.07 8.22
N GLY A 65 -0.05 -8.27 8.99
CA GLY A 65 -1.37 -7.72 8.68
C GLY A 65 -1.35 -6.19 8.54
N LEU A 66 -0.70 -5.50 9.48
CA LEU A 66 -0.54 -4.04 9.43
C LEU A 66 0.28 -3.59 8.19
N ILE A 67 1.36 -4.29 7.85
CA ILE A 67 2.14 -4.02 6.63
C ILE A 67 1.29 -4.16 5.36
N GLY A 68 0.44 -5.20 5.31
CA GLY A 68 -0.47 -5.45 4.20
C GLY A 68 -1.50 -4.33 4.07
N ILE A 69 -2.17 -3.97 5.17
CA ILE A 69 -3.16 -2.88 5.21
C ILE A 69 -2.53 -1.54 4.80
N TYR A 70 -1.33 -1.24 5.31
CA TYR A 70 -0.59 -0.04 4.95
C TYR A 70 -0.31 0.01 3.44
N SER A 71 0.25 -1.06 2.88
CA SER A 71 0.60 -1.13 1.46
C SER A 71 -0.63 -1.01 0.56
N LEU A 72 -1.75 -1.66 0.95
CA LEU A 72 -3.03 -1.55 0.25
C LEU A 72 -3.57 -0.11 0.29
N SER A 73 -3.44 0.57 1.43
CA SER A 73 -3.84 1.97 1.57
C SER A 73 -3.05 2.88 0.62
N VAL A 74 -1.73 2.68 0.50
CA VAL A 74 -0.89 3.46 -0.43
C VAL A 74 -1.33 3.23 -1.88
N ILE A 75 -1.61 1.98 -2.27
CA ILE A 75 -2.12 1.65 -3.62
C ILE A 75 -3.41 2.41 -3.93
N LEU A 76 -4.36 2.45 -2.99
CA LEU A 76 -5.62 3.18 -3.15
C LEU A 76 -5.40 4.68 -3.32
N VAL A 77 -4.48 5.27 -2.55
CA VAL A 77 -4.14 6.70 -2.66
C VAL A 77 -3.49 7.00 -4.01
N ILE A 78 -2.55 6.18 -4.48
CA ILE A 78 -1.93 6.32 -5.82
C ILE A 78 -3.01 6.28 -6.91
N ASN A 79 -3.90 5.27 -6.87
CA ASN A 79 -4.97 5.13 -7.86
C ASN A 79 -5.94 6.33 -7.84
N SER A 80 -6.31 6.82 -6.66
CA SER A 80 -7.14 8.02 -6.51
C SER A 80 -6.47 9.26 -7.08
N PHE A 81 -5.18 9.43 -6.83
CA PHE A 81 -4.38 10.55 -7.32
C PHE A 81 -4.27 10.54 -8.85
N VAL A 82 -3.92 9.38 -9.43
CA VAL A 82 -3.85 9.16 -10.88
C VAL A 82 -5.18 9.47 -11.56
N TYR A 83 -6.30 8.96 -11.01
CA TYR A 83 -7.63 9.23 -11.56
C TYR A 83 -7.94 10.73 -11.63
N LYS A 84 -7.59 11.49 -10.58
CA LYS A 84 -7.79 12.94 -10.58
C LYS A 84 -6.87 13.69 -11.52
N LEU A 85 -5.63 13.23 -11.69
CA LEU A 85 -4.70 13.81 -12.68
C LEU A 85 -5.24 13.66 -14.10
N GLU A 86 -5.74 12.47 -14.47
CA GLU A 86 -6.31 12.28 -15.81
C GLU A 86 -7.60 13.09 -15.99
N ARG A 87 -8.48 13.13 -14.98
CA ARG A 87 -9.71 13.95 -15.02
C ARG A 87 -9.41 15.45 -15.21
N MET A 88 -8.27 15.94 -14.74
CA MET A 88 -7.88 17.35 -14.91
C MET A 88 -7.68 17.73 -16.39
N LYS A 89 -7.20 16.80 -17.21
CA LYS A 89 -6.97 17.02 -18.64
C LYS A 89 -8.28 17.16 -19.42
N GLU A 90 -9.30 16.44 -18.97
CA GLU A 90 -10.63 16.38 -19.61
C GLU A 90 -11.53 17.56 -19.23
N LEU A 91 -11.13 18.41 -18.27
CA LEU A 91 -11.91 19.59 -17.86
C LEU A 91 -11.67 20.79 -18.77
N TRP A 92 -12.76 21.31 -19.34
CA TRP A 92 -12.79 22.48 -20.23
C TRP A 92 -13.07 23.80 -19.47
N GLN A 93 -13.70 23.74 -18.29
CA GLN A 93 -14.02 24.93 -17.49
C GLN A 93 -12.90 25.25 -16.48
N GLU A 94 -12.44 26.51 -16.49
CA GLU A 94 -11.34 27.03 -15.65
C GLU A 94 -11.61 26.84 -14.14
N LYS A 95 -12.84 27.12 -13.70
CA LYS A 95 -13.25 27.08 -12.29
C LYS A 95 -13.18 25.67 -11.70
N ASP A 96 -13.62 24.67 -12.45
CA ASP A 96 -13.55 23.26 -12.03
C ASP A 96 -12.11 22.74 -12.02
N ARG A 97 -11.28 23.23 -12.95
CA ARG A 97 -9.86 22.90 -13.03
C ARG A 97 -9.10 23.42 -11.80
N GLU A 98 -9.36 24.65 -11.35
CA GLU A 98 -8.76 25.20 -10.13
C GLU A 98 -9.17 24.45 -8.87
N ALA A 99 -10.46 24.13 -8.73
CA ALA A 99 -10.97 23.36 -7.58
C ALA A 99 -10.35 21.96 -7.53
N LEU A 100 -10.21 21.30 -8.68
CA LEU A 100 -9.54 20.00 -8.78
C LEU A 100 -8.05 20.11 -8.47
N LYS A 101 -7.36 21.17 -8.93
CA LYS A 101 -5.94 21.41 -8.66
C LYS A 101 -5.64 21.55 -7.17
N LYS A 102 -6.49 22.28 -6.43
CA LYS A 102 -6.37 22.35 -4.96
C LYS A 102 -6.51 20.98 -4.29
N ARG A 103 -7.44 20.13 -4.78
CA ARG A 103 -7.64 18.77 -4.26
C ARG A 103 -6.45 17.85 -4.56
N ILE A 104 -5.85 17.97 -5.75
CA ILE A 104 -4.65 17.22 -6.15
C ILE A 104 -3.47 17.64 -5.28
N ASN A 105 -3.22 18.93 -5.06
CA ASN A 105 -2.11 19.38 -4.21
C ASN A 105 -2.21 18.84 -2.77
N ARG A 106 -3.41 18.83 -2.18
CA ARG A 106 -3.61 18.22 -0.85
C ARG A 106 -3.31 16.71 -0.87
N GLN A 107 -3.78 16.01 -1.90
CA GLN A 107 -3.51 14.58 -2.04
C GLN A 107 -2.05 14.27 -2.37
N ALA A 108 -1.32 15.16 -3.03
CA ALA A 108 0.10 14.98 -3.29
C ALA A 108 0.89 14.91 -1.96
N ILE A 109 0.62 15.84 -1.04
CA ILE A 109 1.22 15.86 0.30
C ILE A 109 0.87 14.57 1.07
N ILE A 110 -0.41 14.19 1.04
CA ILE A 110 -0.90 12.97 1.70
C ILE A 110 -0.22 11.73 1.10
N LEU A 111 -0.13 11.66 -0.23
CA LEU A 111 0.48 10.56 -0.94
C LEU A 111 1.97 10.44 -0.60
N ASP A 112 2.71 11.54 -0.62
CA ASP A 112 4.13 11.55 -0.31
C ASP A 112 4.40 11.18 1.15
N MET A 113 3.51 11.60 2.06
CA MET A 113 3.57 11.23 3.48
C MET A 113 3.27 9.74 3.67
N PHE A 114 2.20 9.21 3.08
CA PHE A 114 1.84 7.80 3.21
C PHE A 114 2.83 6.88 2.49
N ALA A 115 3.32 7.26 1.32
CA ALA A 115 4.30 6.50 0.56
C ALA A 115 5.71 6.53 1.17
N LEU A 116 5.94 7.40 2.17
CA LEU A 116 7.25 7.71 2.73
C LEU A 116 8.26 8.09 1.64
N ASN A 117 7.77 8.68 0.55
CA ASN A 117 8.55 9.02 -0.62
C ASN A 117 8.12 10.40 -1.12
N LYS A 118 8.91 11.41 -0.78
CA LYS A 118 8.67 12.83 -1.13
C LYS A 118 8.61 13.11 -2.63
N SER A 119 9.05 12.17 -3.47
CA SER A 119 9.08 12.35 -4.93
C SER A 119 7.94 11.62 -5.65
N LEU A 120 7.14 10.81 -4.95
CA LEU A 120 6.18 9.93 -5.63
C LEU A 120 5.09 10.72 -6.35
N SER A 121 4.49 11.71 -5.69
CA SER A 121 3.49 12.58 -6.29
C SER A 121 4.04 13.34 -7.50
N TYR A 122 5.29 13.81 -7.41
CA TYR A 122 5.99 14.51 -8.49
C TYR A 122 6.28 13.59 -9.68
N ASN A 123 6.77 12.38 -9.43
CA ASN A 123 7.05 11.39 -10.48
C ASN A 123 5.77 10.94 -11.19
N LEU A 124 4.67 10.76 -10.45
CA LEU A 124 3.35 10.49 -11.03
C LEU A 124 2.87 11.65 -11.89
N TYR A 125 3.09 12.89 -11.43
CA TYR A 125 2.75 14.09 -12.19
C TYR A 125 3.59 14.23 -13.46
N GLN A 126 4.91 14.04 -13.40
CA GLN A 126 5.78 14.02 -14.57
C GLN A 126 5.35 12.92 -15.55
N THR A 127 5.11 11.71 -15.04
CA THR A 127 4.60 10.59 -15.85
C THR A 127 3.32 10.99 -16.55
N SER A 128 2.37 11.65 -15.88
CA SER A 128 1.13 12.10 -16.51
C SER A 128 1.32 13.08 -17.67
N LYS A 129 2.39 13.89 -17.66
CA LYS A 129 2.72 14.88 -18.70
C LYS A 129 3.46 14.32 -19.91
N ILE A 130 4.19 13.22 -19.73
CA ILE A 130 4.92 12.57 -20.82
C ILE A 130 3.86 11.89 -21.71
N GLU A 131 3.56 12.51 -22.85
CA GLU A 131 2.79 11.97 -23.98
C GLU A 131 3.73 11.42 -25.04
#